data_AF-A0A4S3JX80-F1
#
_entry.id   AF-A0A4S3JX80-F1
#
_cell.length_a   1.000
_cell.length_b   1.000
_cell.length_c   1.000
_cell.angle_alpha   90.00
_cell.angle_beta   90.00
_cell.angle_gamma   90.00
#
_symmetry.space_group_name_H-M   'P 1'
#
loop_
_entity.id
_entity.type
_entity.pdbx_description
1 polymer ?
#
loop_
_entity_poly.entity_id
_entity_poly.type
_entity_poly.pdbx_seq_one_letter_code
_entity_poly.pdbx_strand_id
1 'polypeptide(L)'
;MQLAHLFILLVLNSLTVFVLLILLVRTLYSLGSNTTTIESWEIERHETLVRRARHFGGYLEGPGGTSVRIRKQEFPYDIGIWANIKAGMGDSGNVISWFWPLARTPDRTTGLQYEVNDFEEPDVSWPPPDPDRIPIRSGRYRPNEIPIGSGSFGRDEIEAFKRRKAEDLKRPRFNSGIQRRKRFHNRFGKDLNDVDPFHQIERAGDDDHDDGEEAWKNADGERLRDFGVDEDIEFYDEEDIPLGILLRQRAQRHH
;
A
#
# COMPACT_ATOMS: atom_id res chain seq x y z
N MET A 1 -27.92 15.24 -44.03
CA MET A 1 -26.54 15.05 -43.54
C MET A 1 -26.15 16.06 -42.47
N GLN A 2 -26.24 17.38 -42.70
CA GLN A 2 -25.85 18.40 -41.71
C GLN A 2 -26.56 18.28 -40.34
N LEU A 3 -27.88 18.03 -40.32
CA LEU A 3 -28.64 17.84 -39.07
C LEU A 3 -28.18 16.60 -38.28
N ALA A 4 -27.77 15.53 -38.96
CA ALA A 4 -27.25 14.33 -38.29
C ALA A 4 -25.88 14.61 -37.65
N HIS A 5 -25.00 15.36 -38.32
CA HIS A 5 -23.72 15.76 -37.73
C HIS A 5 -23.89 16.69 -36.53
N LEU A 6 -24.82 17.65 -36.60
CA LEU A 6 -25.14 18.53 -35.45
C LEU A 6 -25.72 17.75 -34.28
N PHE A 7 -26.58 16.77 -34.54
CA PHE A 7 -27.13 15.90 -33.51
C PHE A 7 -26.04 15.06 -32.83
N ILE A 8 -25.14 14.45 -33.61
CA ILE A 8 -24.01 13.68 -33.08
C ILE A 8 -23.08 14.58 -32.25
N LEU A 9 -22.76 15.78 -32.75
CA LEU A 9 -21.95 16.75 -32.01
C LEU A 9 -22.61 17.16 -30.70
N LEU A 10 -23.92 17.38 -30.70
CA LEU A 10 -24.67 17.73 -29.48
C LEU A 10 -24.59 16.60 -28.45
N VAL A 11 -24.86 15.36 -28.87
CA VAL A 11 -24.84 14.20 -27.98
C VAL A 11 -23.44 14.00 -27.41
N LEU A 12 -22.41 13.97 -28.25
CA LEU A 12 -21.03 13.80 -27.81
C LEU A 12 -20.58 14.94 -26.90
N ASN A 13 -20.88 16.20 -27.26
CA ASN A 13 -20.53 17.35 -26.42
C ASN A 13 -21.25 17.26 -25.06
N SER A 14 -22.55 16.96 -25.03
CA SER A 14 -23.27 16.78 -23.76
C SER A 14 -22.70 15.67 -22.89
N LEU A 15 -22.29 14.54 -23.48
CA LEU A 15 -21.68 13.44 -22.75
C LEU A 15 -20.30 13.85 -22.21
N THR A 16 -19.49 14.55 -23.02
CA THR A 16 -18.18 15.03 -22.57
C THR A 16 -18.30 16.05 -21.45
N VAL A 17 -19.21 17.02 -21.56
CA VAL A 17 -19.48 18.01 -20.50
C VAL A 17 -19.98 17.32 -19.23
N PHE A 18 -20.82 16.29 -19.37
CA PHE A 18 -21.29 15.51 -18.23
C PHE A 18 -20.15 14.77 -17.51
N VAL A 19 -19.28 14.09 -18.24
CA VAL A 19 -18.11 13.42 -17.65
C VAL A 19 -17.15 14.42 -17.01
N LEU A 20 -16.89 15.56 -17.68
CA LEU A 20 -16.05 16.63 -17.14
C LEU A 20 -16.67 17.26 -15.89
N LEU A 21 -18.01 17.36 -15.80
CA LEU A 21 -18.70 17.85 -14.62
C LEU A 21 -18.49 16.91 -13.42
N ILE A 22 -18.58 15.59 -13.61
CA ILE A 22 -18.32 14.60 -12.55
C ILE A 22 -16.87 14.73 -12.06
N LEU A 23 -15.91 14.84 -12.99
CA LEU A 23 -14.51 15.05 -12.65
C LEU A 23 -14.27 16.40 -11.95
N LEU A 24 -14.97 17.45 -12.36
CA LEU A 24 -14.90 18.76 -11.72
C LEU A 24 -15.41 18.68 -10.26
N VAL A 25 -16.55 18.05 -10.03
CA VAL A 25 -17.08 17.87 -8.66
C VAL A 25 -16.10 17.08 -7.80
N ARG A 26 -15.53 15.99 -8.34
CA ARG A 26 -14.53 15.19 -7.63
C ARG A 26 -13.27 16.00 -7.31
N THR A 27 -12.77 16.78 -8.26
CA THR A 27 -11.57 17.61 -8.04
C THR A 27 -11.83 18.76 -7.07
N LEU A 28 -13.02 19.36 -7.08
CA LEU A 28 -13.44 20.36 -6.09
C LEU A 28 -13.55 19.77 -4.69
N TYR A 29 -14.08 18.54 -4.57
CA TYR A 29 -14.14 17.84 -3.29
C TYR A 29 -12.73 17.58 -2.73
N SER A 30 -11.83 17.00 -3.55
CA SER A 30 -10.43 16.77 -3.18
C SER A 30 -9.68 18.06 -2.83
N LEU A 31 -9.95 19.15 -3.55
CA LEU A 31 -9.38 20.47 -3.25
C LEU A 31 -9.92 21.04 -1.94
N GLY A 32 -11.21 20.85 -1.67
CA GLY A 32 -11.86 21.34 -0.45
C GLY A 32 -11.43 20.59 0.82
N SER A 33 -11.08 19.31 0.71
CA SER A 33 -10.56 18.48 1.82
C SER A 33 -9.04 18.40 1.87
N ASN A 34 -8.34 19.07 0.93
CA ASN A 34 -6.89 18.99 0.73
C ASN A 34 -6.36 17.54 0.70
N THR A 35 -7.13 16.65 0.08
CA THR A 35 -6.84 15.22 0.04
C THR A 35 -6.50 14.82 -1.38
N THR A 36 -5.32 14.25 -1.57
CA THR A 36 -4.95 13.62 -2.83
C THR A 36 -5.70 12.30 -3.01
N THR A 37 -5.77 11.80 -4.25
CA THR A 37 -6.36 10.49 -4.51
C THR A 37 -5.74 9.43 -3.62
N ILE A 38 -4.40 9.36 -3.52
CA ILE A 38 -3.65 8.37 -2.73
C ILE A 38 -4.02 8.46 -1.24
N GLU A 39 -4.11 9.67 -0.69
CA GLU A 39 -4.48 9.88 0.71
C GLU A 39 -5.92 9.46 0.99
N SER A 40 -6.84 9.64 0.04
CA SER A 40 -8.23 9.15 0.16
C SER A 40 -8.25 7.64 0.39
N TRP A 41 -7.47 6.88 -0.39
CA TRP A 41 -7.34 5.43 -0.21
C TRP A 41 -6.71 5.07 1.14
N GLU A 42 -5.75 5.87 1.62
CA GLU A 42 -5.08 5.63 2.90
C GLU A 42 -6.01 5.92 4.09
N ILE A 43 -6.86 6.95 4.00
CA ILE A 43 -7.91 7.25 4.98
C ILE A 43 -8.90 6.09 5.07
N GLU A 44 -9.40 5.62 3.92
CA GLU A 44 -10.32 4.47 3.85
C GLU A 44 -9.68 3.22 4.45
N ARG A 45 -8.41 2.93 4.11
CA ARG A 45 -7.65 1.82 4.67
C ARG A 45 -7.55 1.94 6.19
N HIS A 46 -7.17 3.11 6.71
CA HIS A 46 -7.08 3.33 8.16
C HIS A 46 -8.43 3.11 8.84
N GLU A 47 -9.52 3.58 8.24
CA GLU A 47 -10.86 3.35 8.77
C GLU A 47 -11.20 1.85 8.86
N THR A 48 -10.86 1.06 7.84
CA THR A 48 -11.04 -0.40 7.89
C THR A 48 -10.20 -1.05 9.00
N LEU A 49 -8.95 -0.62 9.19
CA LEU A 49 -8.08 -1.10 10.26
C LEU A 49 -8.63 -0.75 11.65
N VAL A 50 -9.19 0.46 11.81
CA VAL A 50 -9.83 0.89 13.07
C VAL A 50 -11.07 0.05 13.37
N ARG A 51 -11.91 -0.24 12.36
CA ARG A 51 -13.08 -1.12 12.52
C ARG A 51 -12.66 -2.52 12.95
N ARG A 52 -11.64 -3.08 12.30
CA ARG A 52 -11.05 -4.39 12.66
C ARG A 52 -10.47 -4.36 14.08
N ALA A 53 -9.68 -3.35 14.42
CA ALA A 53 -9.08 -3.21 15.73
C ALA A 53 -10.15 -3.15 16.83
N ARG A 54 -11.28 -2.47 16.59
CA ARG A 54 -12.39 -2.40 17.54
C ARG A 54 -12.96 -3.78 17.86
N HIS A 55 -13.04 -4.67 16.87
CA HIS A 55 -13.47 -6.06 17.08
C HIS A 55 -12.49 -6.84 17.98
N PHE A 56 -11.18 -6.60 17.85
CA PHE A 56 -10.13 -7.28 18.63
C PHE A 56 -9.71 -6.52 19.91
N GLY A 57 -10.59 -5.69 20.47
CA GLY A 57 -10.32 -5.00 21.74
C GLY A 57 -9.34 -3.82 21.63
N GLY A 58 -9.16 -3.26 20.43
CA GLY A 58 -8.35 -2.07 20.15
C GLY A 58 -6.91 -2.34 19.71
N TYR A 59 -6.53 -3.60 19.52
CA TYR A 59 -5.19 -4.01 19.10
C TYR A 59 -5.25 -4.87 17.84
N LEU A 60 -4.32 -4.64 16.91
CA LEU A 60 -4.06 -5.56 15.81
C LEU A 60 -2.69 -6.21 16.00
N GLU A 61 -2.64 -7.51 15.76
CA GLU A 61 -1.41 -8.26 15.85
C GLU A 61 -0.58 -8.07 14.58
N GLY A 62 0.58 -7.43 14.74
CA GLY A 62 1.62 -7.31 13.73
C GLY A 62 2.60 -8.49 13.75
N PRO A 63 3.50 -8.55 12.76
CA PRO A 63 4.48 -9.64 12.63
C PRO A 63 5.39 -9.76 13.85
N GLY A 64 5.71 -11.01 14.23
CA GLY A 64 6.54 -11.32 15.38
C GLY A 64 5.84 -11.21 16.75
N GLY A 65 4.50 -11.22 16.77
CA GLY A 65 3.70 -11.11 18.01
C GLY A 65 3.62 -9.69 18.57
N THR A 66 3.94 -8.69 17.75
CA THR A 66 3.91 -7.28 18.17
C THR A 66 2.48 -6.77 18.06
N SER A 67 1.81 -6.45 19.16
CA SER A 67 0.49 -5.81 19.11
C SER A 67 0.64 -4.31 18.85
N VAL A 68 0.02 -3.82 17.77
CA VAL A 68 -0.08 -2.40 17.45
C VAL A 68 -1.45 -1.92 17.86
N ARG A 69 -1.51 -0.89 18.70
CA ARG A 69 -2.77 -0.26 19.08
C ARG A 69 -3.18 0.70 17.97
N ILE A 70 -4.29 0.41 17.30
CA ILE A 70 -4.82 1.29 16.26
C ILE A 70 -5.89 2.17 16.88
N ARG A 71 -5.68 3.48 16.79
CA ARG A 71 -6.66 4.50 17.17
C ARG A 71 -7.17 5.18 15.91
N LYS A 72 -8.43 5.64 15.95
CA LYS A 72 -8.93 6.54 14.92
C LYS A 72 -8.05 7.80 14.95
N GLN A 73 -7.53 8.18 13.80
CA GLN A 73 -6.73 9.38 13.61
C GLN A 73 -7.41 10.20 12.53
N GLU A 74 -7.55 11.51 12.75
CA GLU A 74 -8.07 12.42 11.73
C GLU A 74 -6.98 12.79 10.70
N PHE A 75 -7.40 13.17 9.49
CA PHE A 75 -6.47 13.49 8.41
C PHE A 75 -5.74 14.81 8.71
N PRO A 76 -4.39 14.86 8.69
CA PRO A 76 -3.62 16.00 9.21
C PRO A 76 -3.58 17.22 8.29
N TYR A 77 -3.80 17.07 6.98
CA TYR A 77 -3.62 18.17 6.02
C TYR A 77 -4.91 18.93 5.72
N ASP A 78 -6.02 18.58 6.37
CA ASP A 78 -7.25 19.39 6.30
C ASP A 78 -7.17 20.56 7.29
N ILE A 79 -6.86 21.74 6.76
CA ILE A 79 -6.73 23.02 7.50
C ILE A 79 -7.98 23.91 7.33
N GLY A 80 -9.06 23.35 6.78
CA GLY A 80 -10.33 24.02 6.53
C GLY A 80 -10.52 24.48 5.08
N ILE A 81 -11.78 24.48 4.62
CA ILE A 81 -12.17 24.60 3.20
C ILE A 81 -11.47 25.75 2.46
N TRP A 82 -11.45 26.96 3.04
CA TRP A 82 -10.83 28.11 2.37
C TRP A 82 -9.31 28.02 2.31
N ALA A 83 -8.68 27.58 3.40
CA ALA A 83 -7.23 27.43 3.48
C ALA A 83 -6.75 26.29 2.57
N ASN A 84 -7.50 25.19 2.50
CA ASN A 84 -7.29 24.08 1.58
C ASN A 84 -7.34 24.53 0.10
N ILE A 85 -8.39 25.27 -0.27
CA ILE A 85 -8.53 25.81 -1.64
C ILE A 85 -7.37 26.76 -1.95
N LYS A 86 -7.02 27.64 -1.01
CA LYS A 86 -5.93 28.59 -1.17
C LYS A 86 -4.59 27.87 -1.36
N ALA A 87 -4.31 26.85 -0.55
CA ALA A 87 -3.11 26.03 -0.66
C ALA A 87 -3.02 25.34 -2.02
N GLY A 88 -4.12 24.74 -2.50
CA GLY A 88 -4.17 24.10 -3.82
C GLY A 88 -4.09 25.10 -4.99
N MET A 89 -4.51 26.34 -4.79
CA MET A 89 -4.49 27.41 -5.80
C MET A 89 -3.26 28.34 -5.70
N GLY A 90 -2.17 27.82 -5.12
CA GLY A 90 -0.87 28.49 -5.12
C GLY A 90 -0.70 29.54 -4.03
N ASP A 91 -1.35 29.34 -2.88
CA ASP A 91 -1.36 30.20 -1.68
C ASP A 91 -1.83 31.67 -1.94
N SER A 92 -2.44 31.89 -3.10
CA SER A 92 -2.95 33.19 -3.50
C SER A 92 -4.41 33.35 -3.09
N GLY A 93 -4.76 34.46 -2.44
CA GLY A 93 -6.16 34.81 -2.16
C GLY A 93 -6.92 35.36 -3.38
N ASN A 94 -6.26 35.43 -4.54
CA ASN A 94 -6.78 36.04 -5.75
C ASN A 94 -7.48 35.00 -6.62
N VAL A 95 -8.80 34.90 -6.48
CA VAL A 95 -9.63 33.94 -7.24
C VAL A 95 -9.46 34.07 -8.76
N ILE A 96 -9.26 35.29 -9.27
CA ILE A 96 -9.07 35.54 -10.70
C ILE A 96 -7.77 34.92 -11.21
N SER A 97 -6.69 34.93 -10.41
CA SER A 97 -5.44 34.32 -10.84
C SER A 97 -5.48 32.80 -10.85
N TRP A 98 -6.42 32.16 -10.14
CA TRP A 98 -6.58 30.70 -10.14
C TRP A 98 -6.95 30.15 -11.51
N PHE A 99 -7.72 30.92 -12.29
CA PHE A 99 -8.14 30.56 -13.65
C PHE A 99 -7.11 30.97 -14.71
N TRP A 100 -6.00 31.60 -14.32
CA TRP A 100 -5.00 32.09 -15.24
C TRP A 100 -3.82 31.09 -15.33
N PRO A 101 -3.67 30.34 -16.43
CA PRO A 101 -2.67 29.28 -16.53
C PRO A 101 -1.22 29.78 -16.51
N LEU A 102 -1.00 31.08 -16.72
CA LEU A 102 0.31 31.72 -16.67
C LEU A 102 0.54 32.47 -15.36
N ALA A 103 -0.26 32.20 -14.32
CA ALA A 103 -0.09 32.80 -13.01
C ALA A 103 1.21 32.30 -12.39
N ARG A 104 1.83 33.14 -11.57
CA ARG A 104 3.05 32.79 -10.85
C ARG A 104 2.73 31.70 -9.84
N THR A 105 3.36 30.53 -9.96
CA THR A 105 3.28 29.48 -8.95
C THR A 105 4.11 29.87 -7.73
N PRO A 106 3.68 29.51 -6.50
CA PRO A 106 4.51 29.69 -5.31
C PRO A 106 5.82 28.90 -5.41
N ASP A 107 6.78 29.26 -4.56
CA ASP A 107 8.10 28.64 -4.58
C ASP A 107 8.02 27.15 -4.22
N ARG A 108 8.73 26.30 -4.98
CA ARG A 108 8.65 24.83 -4.88
C ARG A 108 9.54 24.26 -3.78
N THR A 109 10.25 25.13 -3.06
CA THR A 109 11.16 24.77 -1.96
C THR A 109 10.42 24.17 -0.77
N THR A 110 9.14 24.52 -0.58
CA THR A 110 8.29 24.08 0.54
C THR A 110 7.57 22.75 0.27
N GLY A 111 7.76 22.07 -0.87
CA GLY A 111 6.99 20.86 -1.24
C GLY A 111 7.16 19.61 -0.36
N LEU A 112 7.96 19.69 0.71
CA LEU A 112 8.14 18.64 1.73
C LEU A 112 7.48 19.00 3.07
N GLN A 113 7.00 20.24 3.23
CA GLN A 113 6.40 20.73 4.46
C GLN A 113 5.03 21.28 4.12
N TYR A 114 4.01 20.71 4.74
CA TYR A 114 2.63 21.15 4.59
C TYR A 114 2.15 21.67 5.94
N GLU A 115 1.22 22.61 5.89
CA GLU A 115 0.51 23.03 7.09
C GLU A 115 -0.30 21.85 7.62
N VAL A 116 -0.17 21.59 8.92
CA VAL A 116 -0.84 20.49 9.61
C VAL A 116 -1.87 21.09 10.56
N ASN A 117 -3.02 20.45 10.67
CA ASN A 117 -4.04 20.85 11.62
C ASN A 117 -3.66 20.50 13.06
N ASP A 118 -4.33 21.17 14.00
CA ASP A 118 -4.12 20.97 15.44
C ASP A 118 -5.09 19.94 16.05
N PHE A 119 -5.67 19.03 15.23
CA PHE A 119 -6.67 18.06 15.73
C PHE A 119 -6.04 16.90 16.49
N GLU A 120 -4.83 16.50 16.13
CA GLU A 120 -4.11 15.37 16.72
C GLU A 120 -2.82 15.84 17.42
N GLU A 121 -2.27 14.99 18.29
CA GLU A 121 -1.00 15.29 18.95
C GLU A 121 0.16 15.33 17.92
N PRO A 122 1.12 16.26 18.04
CA PRO A 122 2.22 16.40 17.07
C PRO A 122 3.17 15.18 16.96
N ASP A 123 3.07 14.24 17.91
CA ASP A 123 3.88 13.01 17.95
C ASP A 123 3.27 11.88 17.08
N VAL A 124 2.06 12.07 16.55
CA VAL A 124 1.41 11.04 15.74
C VAL A 124 1.85 11.16 14.29
N SER A 125 2.53 10.13 13.79
CA SER A 125 2.94 10.07 12.39
C SER A 125 1.77 9.73 11.46
N TRP A 126 1.65 10.48 10.36
CA TRP A 126 0.82 10.12 9.21
C TRP A 126 1.70 9.68 8.03
N PRO A 127 1.38 8.60 7.31
CA PRO A 127 0.26 7.69 7.52
C PRO A 127 0.43 6.81 8.77
N PRO A 128 -0.67 6.33 9.36
CA PRO A 128 -0.62 5.42 10.52
C PRO A 128 0.18 4.15 10.20
N PRO A 129 0.93 3.60 11.17
CA PRO A 129 1.72 2.39 10.95
C PRO A 129 0.80 1.18 10.72
N ASP A 130 0.79 0.68 9.49
CA ASP A 130 -0.02 -0.47 9.10
C ASP A 130 0.60 -1.79 9.62
N PRO A 131 -0.11 -2.57 10.47
CA PRO A 131 0.40 -3.81 11.03
C PRO A 131 0.74 -4.87 9.97
N ASP A 132 0.08 -4.85 8.81
CA ASP A 132 0.34 -5.83 7.74
C ASP A 132 1.57 -5.45 6.88
N ARG A 133 2.04 -4.19 6.96
CA ARG A 133 3.23 -3.70 6.24
C ARG A 133 4.52 -3.69 7.07
N ILE A 134 4.44 -3.96 8.38
CA ILE A 134 5.63 -4.03 9.23
C ILE A 134 6.50 -5.18 8.73
N PRO A 135 7.78 -4.96 8.39
CA PRO A 135 8.65 -6.03 7.97
C PRO A 135 8.82 -7.01 9.14
N ILE A 136 8.63 -8.31 8.89
CA ILE A 136 9.06 -9.35 9.81
C ILE A 136 10.56 -9.14 9.98
N ARG A 137 11.00 -8.73 11.18
CA ARG A 137 12.43 -8.72 11.49
C ARG A 137 12.91 -10.14 11.23
N SER A 138 13.71 -10.33 10.18
CA SER A 138 14.34 -11.61 9.85
C SER A 138 14.89 -12.14 11.16
N GLY A 139 14.34 -13.28 11.59
CA GLY A 139 14.33 -13.70 12.99
C GLY A 139 15.67 -13.42 13.64
N ARG A 140 15.63 -12.81 14.85
CA ARG A 140 16.79 -12.44 15.67
C ARG A 140 17.96 -13.33 15.30
N TYR A 141 18.83 -12.82 14.45
CA TYR A 141 20.13 -13.40 14.30
C TYR A 141 20.74 -13.22 15.68
N ARG A 142 20.73 -14.28 16.51
CA ARG A 142 21.33 -14.25 17.83
C ARG A 142 22.80 -13.93 17.57
N PRO A 143 23.29 -12.71 17.88
CA PRO A 143 24.67 -12.36 17.57
C PRO A 143 25.65 -13.21 18.39
N ASN A 144 25.14 -13.85 19.46
CA ASN A 144 25.90 -14.70 20.36
C ASN A 144 26.31 -16.07 19.79
N GLU A 145 26.00 -16.38 18.53
CA GLU A 145 26.49 -17.60 17.86
C GLU A 145 27.39 -17.31 16.64
N ILE A 146 27.75 -16.04 16.38
CA ILE A 146 28.98 -15.77 15.61
C ILE A 146 30.10 -15.62 16.65
N PRO A 147 31.11 -16.50 16.67
CA PRO A 147 32.34 -16.15 17.32
C PRO A 147 32.92 -14.96 16.55
N ILE A 148 32.73 -13.75 17.07
CA ILE A 148 33.48 -12.56 16.67
C ILE A 148 34.89 -12.77 17.24
N GLY A 149 35.61 -13.72 16.64
CA GLY A 149 36.95 -14.14 16.99
C GLY A 149 37.80 -14.03 15.73
N SER A 150 38.60 -12.97 15.68
CA SER A 150 39.83 -12.84 14.88
C SER A 150 39.90 -13.61 13.55
N GLY A 151 39.61 -12.94 12.43
CA GLY A 151 40.48 -12.86 11.24
C GLY A 151 41.09 -14.11 10.60
N SER A 152 40.67 -15.33 10.93
CA SER A 152 41.20 -16.56 10.32
C SER A 152 40.09 -17.59 10.20
N PHE A 153 39.15 -17.35 9.29
CA PHE A 153 38.24 -18.39 8.84
C PHE A 153 39.08 -19.49 8.17
N GLY A 154 39.10 -20.68 8.77
CA GLY A 154 39.78 -21.82 8.17
C GLY A 154 39.19 -22.13 6.80
N ARG A 155 40.00 -22.64 5.86
CA ARG A 155 39.51 -23.08 4.54
C ARG A 155 38.30 -24.03 4.67
N ASP A 156 38.32 -24.87 5.70
CA ASP A 156 37.25 -25.82 6.02
C ASP A 156 35.95 -25.14 6.50
N GLU A 157 36.04 -24.02 7.22
CA GLU A 157 34.86 -23.24 7.63
C GLU A 157 34.22 -22.52 6.44
N ILE A 158 35.05 -22.00 5.53
CA ILE A 158 34.62 -21.38 4.27
C ILE A 158 33.95 -22.43 3.37
N GLU A 159 34.49 -23.64 3.29
CA GLU A 159 33.90 -24.75 2.53
C GLU A 159 32.61 -25.26 3.17
N ALA A 160 32.55 -25.40 4.51
CA ALA A 160 31.33 -25.75 5.22
C ALA A 160 30.22 -24.70 5.02
N PHE A 161 30.56 -23.41 5.04
CA PHE A 161 29.62 -22.33 4.77
C PHE A 161 29.14 -22.34 3.32
N LYS A 162 30.04 -22.53 2.34
CA LYS A 162 29.69 -22.68 0.92
C LYS A 162 28.78 -23.89 0.69
N ARG A 163 29.01 -24.99 1.38
CA ARG A 163 28.19 -26.20 1.31
C ARG A 163 26.78 -25.95 1.84
N ARG A 164 26.64 -25.35 3.04
CA ARG A 164 25.32 -24.93 3.57
C ARG A 164 24.60 -23.99 2.62
N LYS A 165 25.31 -23.01 2.04
CA LYS A 165 24.74 -22.07 1.06
C LYS A 165 24.27 -22.78 -0.21
N ALA A 166 25.01 -23.78 -0.68
CA ALA A 166 24.64 -24.58 -1.84
C ALA A 166 23.44 -25.51 -1.55
N GLU A 167 23.33 -26.04 -0.33
CA GLU A 167 22.20 -26.83 0.13
C GLU A 167 20.93 -25.97 0.28
N ASP A 168 21.04 -24.75 0.83
CA ASP A 168 19.96 -23.77 0.88
C ASP A 168 19.53 -23.28 -0.51
N LEU A 169 20.46 -23.18 -1.46
CA LEU A 169 20.14 -22.80 -2.85
C LEU A 169 19.39 -23.92 -3.59
N LYS A 170 19.57 -25.17 -3.17
CA LYS A 170 18.88 -26.36 -3.72
C LYS A 170 17.52 -26.61 -3.08
N ARG A 171 17.22 -26.00 -1.93
CA ARG A 171 15.85 -25.99 -1.41
C ARG A 171 14.98 -25.25 -2.43
N PRO A 172 13.86 -25.84 -2.91
CA PRO A 172 12.91 -25.13 -3.74
C PRO A 172 12.56 -23.84 -3.03
N ARG A 173 12.93 -22.70 -3.63
CA ARG A 173 12.58 -21.37 -3.13
C ARG A 173 11.10 -21.15 -3.36
N PHE A 174 10.25 -21.87 -2.64
CA PHE A 174 8.82 -21.67 -2.71
C PHE A 174 8.41 -20.32 -2.11
N ASN A 175 9.34 -19.58 -1.47
CA ASN A 175 9.08 -18.23 -0.97
C ASN A 175 10.38 -17.56 -0.46
N SER A 176 11.33 -17.26 -1.35
CA SER A 176 12.53 -16.47 -0.98
C SER A 176 12.51 -15.06 -1.58
N GLY A 177 11.32 -14.49 -1.72
CA GLY A 177 11.13 -13.04 -1.60
C GLY A 177 10.88 -12.68 -0.14
N ILE A 178 10.75 -11.38 0.16
CA ILE A 178 10.16 -10.93 1.43
C ILE A 178 8.86 -11.72 1.63
N GLN A 179 8.81 -12.64 2.60
CA GLN A 179 7.59 -13.40 2.86
C GLN A 179 6.57 -12.43 3.44
N ARG A 180 5.74 -11.86 2.57
CA ARG A 180 4.57 -11.08 2.97
C ARG A 180 3.64 -12.01 3.75
N ARG A 181 3.13 -11.52 4.88
CA ARG A 181 2.27 -12.31 5.75
C ARG A 181 0.99 -12.64 4.99
N LYS A 182 0.51 -13.90 5.11
CA LYS A 182 -0.79 -14.28 4.54
C LYS A 182 -1.89 -13.36 5.09
N ARG A 183 -2.91 -13.09 4.26
CA ARG A 183 -4.12 -12.31 4.60
C ARG A 183 -4.71 -12.79 5.94
N PHE A 184 -5.36 -11.90 6.69
CA PHE A 184 -5.82 -12.18 8.05
C PHE A 184 -6.71 -13.43 8.13
N HIS A 185 -7.67 -13.58 7.23
CA HIS A 185 -8.56 -14.75 7.19
C HIS A 185 -7.80 -16.07 6.99
N ASN A 186 -6.81 -16.09 6.10
CA ASN A 186 -5.93 -17.26 5.90
C ASN A 186 -5.12 -17.63 7.15
N ARG A 187 -4.99 -16.73 8.12
CA ARG A 187 -4.32 -16.98 9.41
C ARG A 187 -5.28 -17.55 10.43
N PHE A 188 -6.47 -16.95 10.58
CA PHE A 188 -7.42 -17.32 11.62
C PHE A 188 -8.42 -18.41 11.22
N GLY A 189 -8.71 -18.58 9.93
CA GLY A 189 -9.52 -19.69 9.41
C GLY A 189 -8.81 -21.05 9.55
N LYS A 190 -7.48 -21.05 9.64
CA LYS A 190 -6.69 -22.27 9.81
C LYS A 190 -6.75 -22.83 11.23
N ASP A 191 -6.89 -21.98 12.25
CA ASP A 191 -6.96 -22.39 13.66
C ASP A 191 -8.28 -23.10 14.04
N LEU A 192 -9.32 -23.01 13.20
CA LEU A 192 -10.61 -23.67 13.47
C LEU A 192 -10.73 -25.08 12.87
N ASN A 193 -9.84 -25.46 11.95
CA ASN A 193 -9.93 -26.73 11.21
C ASN A 193 -8.84 -27.77 11.60
N ASP A 194 -7.95 -27.48 12.54
CA ASP A 194 -6.90 -28.42 12.97
C ASP A 194 -7.42 -29.40 14.05
N VAL A 195 -8.31 -30.31 13.64
CA VAL A 195 -8.59 -31.58 14.35
C VAL A 195 -8.72 -32.74 13.35
N ASP A 196 -7.70 -33.04 12.54
CA ASP A 196 -7.35 -34.42 12.15
C ASP A 196 -5.99 -34.51 11.41
N PRO A 197 -4.95 -35.17 11.95
CA PRO A 197 -3.65 -35.31 11.28
C PRO A 197 -3.59 -36.30 10.10
N PHE A 198 -4.69 -36.96 9.70
CA PHE A 198 -4.61 -38.12 8.80
C PHE A 198 -5.12 -37.98 7.35
N HIS A 199 -5.55 -36.80 6.90
CA HIS A 199 -5.95 -36.59 5.50
C HIS A 199 -5.19 -35.45 4.83
N GLN A 200 -3.92 -35.70 4.50
CA GLN A 200 -3.12 -34.81 3.66
C GLN A 200 -2.56 -35.57 2.47
N ILE A 201 -3.44 -35.97 1.55
CA ILE A 201 -3.21 -36.20 0.11
C ILE A 201 -4.64 -36.28 -0.49
N GLU A 202 -4.91 -35.52 -1.55
CA GLU A 202 -6.21 -35.35 -2.26
C GLU A 202 -7.13 -34.22 -1.77
N ARG A 203 -6.82 -32.99 -2.20
CA ARG A 203 -7.68 -32.11 -3.01
C ARG A 203 -7.02 -30.75 -3.18
N ALA A 204 -6.30 -30.58 -4.28
CA ALA A 204 -6.05 -29.26 -4.84
C ALA A 204 -7.28 -28.94 -5.69
N GLY A 205 -8.27 -28.28 -5.09
CA GLY A 205 -9.56 -27.98 -5.72
C GLY A 205 -10.68 -27.89 -4.69
N ASP A 206 -10.62 -26.85 -3.86
CA ASP A 206 -11.70 -26.28 -3.04
C ASP A 206 -11.26 -24.81 -2.95
N ASP A 207 -11.82 -23.85 -3.69
CA ASP A 207 -13.23 -23.44 -3.75
C ASP A 207 -13.86 -23.19 -2.38
N ASP A 208 -13.06 -22.61 -1.47
CA ASP A 208 -13.58 -22.07 -0.21
C ASP A 208 -14.02 -20.61 -0.43
N HIS A 209 -15.24 -20.52 -0.95
CA HIS A 209 -16.00 -19.32 -1.27
C HIS A 209 -16.55 -18.59 -0.01
N ASP A 210 -15.69 -18.23 0.95
CA ASP A 210 -16.11 -17.37 2.06
C ASP A 210 -15.02 -16.38 2.51
N ASP A 211 -14.53 -15.60 1.54
CA ASP A 211 -13.71 -14.43 1.82
C ASP A 211 -14.58 -13.33 2.46
N GLY A 212 -14.71 -13.36 3.79
CA GLY A 212 -15.45 -12.39 4.61
C GLY A 212 -15.02 -10.92 4.45
N GLU A 213 -15.23 -10.10 5.49
CA GLU A 213 -15.14 -8.62 5.51
C GLU A 213 -13.76 -7.99 5.19
N GLU A 214 -12.82 -8.73 4.60
CA GLU A 214 -11.40 -8.36 4.47
C GLU A 214 -10.95 -7.92 3.08
N ALA A 215 -11.76 -8.07 2.04
CA ALA A 215 -11.46 -7.45 0.76
C ALA A 215 -11.74 -5.95 0.81
N TRP A 216 -10.97 -5.17 0.05
CA TRP A 216 -11.30 -3.77 -0.19
C TRP A 216 -12.71 -3.71 -0.80
N LYS A 217 -13.56 -2.85 -0.24
CA LYS A 217 -14.90 -2.57 -0.73
C LYS A 217 -15.01 -1.07 -0.98
N ASN A 218 -15.65 -0.70 -2.08
CA ASN A 218 -16.01 0.68 -2.32
C ASN A 218 -17.15 1.12 -1.37
N ALA A 219 -17.53 2.40 -1.42
CA ALA A 219 -18.62 2.96 -0.60
C ALA A 219 -19.98 2.28 -0.82
N ASP A 220 -20.16 1.62 -1.98
CA ASP A 220 -21.36 0.88 -2.36
C ASP A 220 -21.30 -0.61 -1.96
N GLY A 221 -20.18 -1.05 -1.36
CA GLY A 221 -19.98 -2.41 -0.86
C GLY A 221 -19.46 -3.42 -1.89
N GLU A 222 -19.18 -2.99 -3.12
CA GLU A 222 -18.66 -3.79 -4.23
C GLU A 222 -17.14 -3.99 -4.13
N ARG A 223 -16.65 -5.13 -4.61
CA ARG A 223 -15.24 -5.57 -4.58
C ARG A 223 -14.58 -5.42 -5.94
N LEU A 224 -13.24 -5.47 -6.00
CA LEU A 224 -12.50 -5.48 -7.27
C LEU A 224 -12.81 -6.74 -8.10
N ARG A 225 -13.06 -7.87 -7.42
CA ARG A 225 -13.46 -9.14 -8.07
C ARG A 225 -14.81 -9.05 -8.76
N ASP A 226 -15.71 -8.17 -8.31
CA ASP A 226 -17.03 -7.99 -8.94
C ASP A 226 -16.89 -7.39 -10.35
N PHE A 227 -15.75 -6.73 -10.62
CA PHE A 227 -15.36 -6.23 -11.94
C PHE A 227 -14.47 -7.22 -12.72
N GLY A 228 -14.33 -8.46 -12.25
CA GLY A 228 -13.51 -9.50 -12.88
C GLY A 228 -12.01 -9.25 -12.76
N VAL A 229 -11.58 -8.41 -11.82
CA VAL A 229 -10.17 -8.14 -11.53
C VAL A 229 -9.72 -9.04 -10.40
N ASP A 230 -8.74 -9.91 -10.68
CA ASP A 230 -8.13 -10.77 -9.66
C ASP A 230 -7.39 -9.91 -8.63
N GLU A 231 -7.94 -9.85 -7.41
CA GLU A 231 -7.36 -9.15 -6.26
C GLU A 231 -6.04 -9.75 -5.75
N ASP A 232 -5.62 -10.88 -6.33
CA ASP A 232 -4.44 -11.65 -5.94
C ASP A 232 -3.19 -11.32 -6.78
N ILE A 233 -3.31 -10.47 -7.81
CA ILE A 233 -2.19 -10.00 -8.62
C ILE A 233 -1.76 -8.62 -8.10
N GLU A 234 -0.73 -8.57 -7.26
CA GLU A 234 -0.17 -7.30 -6.78
C GLU A 234 0.75 -6.70 -7.85
N PHE A 235 0.49 -5.46 -8.27
CA PHE A 235 1.18 -4.71 -9.35
C PHE A 235 2.72 -4.54 -9.18
N TYR A 236 3.30 -5.07 -8.11
CA TYR A 236 4.72 -4.94 -7.77
C TYR A 236 5.53 -6.23 -7.95
N ASP A 237 4.91 -7.31 -8.43
CA ASP A 237 5.59 -8.60 -8.61
C ASP A 237 6.53 -8.64 -9.84
N GLU A 238 6.50 -7.60 -10.69
CA GLU A 238 7.25 -7.60 -11.96
C GLU A 238 8.65 -6.94 -11.90
N GLU A 239 9.00 -6.15 -10.87
CA GLU A 239 10.26 -5.36 -10.87
C GLU A 239 11.25 -5.64 -9.73
N ASP A 240 11.13 -6.75 -8.99
CA ASP A 240 12.09 -7.05 -7.91
C ASP A 240 13.33 -7.81 -8.41
N ILE A 241 14.08 -7.21 -9.34
CA ILE A 241 15.37 -7.75 -9.81
C ILE A 241 16.43 -7.53 -8.71
N PRO A 242 17.02 -8.59 -8.15
CA PRO A 242 18.02 -8.46 -7.11
C PRO A 242 19.22 -7.60 -7.57
N LEU A 243 19.68 -6.69 -6.71
CA LEU A 243 20.78 -5.75 -6.98
C LEU A 243 22.05 -6.43 -7.53
N GLY A 244 22.28 -7.69 -7.15
CA GLY A 244 23.40 -8.51 -7.65
C GLY A 244 23.31 -8.85 -9.15
N ILE A 245 22.11 -8.95 -9.71
CA ILE A 245 21.88 -9.15 -11.15
C ILE A 245 22.14 -7.83 -11.90
N LEU A 246 21.70 -6.69 -11.34
CA LEU A 246 21.98 -5.37 -11.90
C LEU A 246 23.48 -5.04 -11.90
N LEU A 247 24.20 -5.40 -10.84
CA LEU A 247 25.66 -5.24 -10.75
C LEU A 247 26.39 -6.11 -11.78
N ARG A 248 25.91 -7.34 -12.02
CA ARG A 248 26.48 -8.23 -13.06
C ARG A 248 26.22 -7.70 -14.47
N GLN A 249 25.01 -7.21 -14.77
CA GLN A 249 24.70 -6.59 -16.05
C GLN A 249 25.50 -5.31 -16.28
N ARG A 250 25.69 -4.48 -15.23
CA ARG A 250 26.54 -3.29 -15.31
C ARG A 250 28.00 -3.62 -15.58
N ALA A 251 28.53 -4.68 -14.96
CA ALA A 251 29.89 -5.14 -15.20
C ALA A 251 30.10 -5.65 -16.65
N GLN A 252 29.08 -6.29 -17.23
CA GLN A 252 29.14 -6.80 -18.61
C GLN A 252 28.99 -5.71 -19.68
N ARG A 253 28.33 -4.58 -19.37
CA ARG A 253 28.17 -3.46 -20.30
C ARG A 253 29.39 -2.54 -20.41
N HIS A 254 30.36 -2.66 -19.50
CA HIS A 254 31.59 -1.86 -19.48
C HIS A 254 32.81 -2.58 -20.08
N HIS A 255 32.57 -3.66 -20.82
CA HIS A 255 33.59 -4.40 -21.58
C HIS A 255 33.26 -4.35 -23.08
#